data_AF-A0A922VNF0-F1
#
_entry.id   AF-A0A922VNF0-F1
#
_cell.length_a   1.000
_cell.length_b   1.000
_cell.length_c   1.000
_cell.angle_alpha   90.00
_cell.angle_beta   90.00
_cell.angle_gamma   90.00
#
_symmetry.space_group_name_H-M   'P 1'
#
loop_
_entity.id
_entity.type
_entity.pdbx_description
1 polymer ?
#
loop_
_entity_poly.entity_id
_entity_poly.type
_entity_poly.pdbx_seq_one_letter_code
_entity_poly.pdbx_strand_id
1 'polypeptide(L)'
;MPSKIVVGLGNPGQQYAQTRHNIGWMVVDRLADRAGWAGRARNKDAAATVGGRFKGLDLVLVKPMTFMNESGIAVRKILAR
;
A
#
# COMPACT_ATOMS: atom_id res chain seq x y z
N MET A 1 15.27 8.94 -0.51
CA MET A 1 14.31 7.91 -0.98
C MET A 1 14.09 6.92 0.15
N PRO A 2 12.85 6.44 0.40
CA PRO A 2 12.65 5.37 1.37
C PRO A 2 13.53 4.18 0.99
N SER A 3 14.23 3.60 1.97
CA SER A 3 15.15 2.50 1.68
C SER A 3 14.41 1.21 1.32
N LYS A 4 13.11 1.12 1.64
CA LYS A 4 12.24 -0.02 1.32
C LYS A 4 10.81 0.42 0.98
N ILE A 5 10.18 -0.33 0.07
CA ILE A 5 8.76 -0.25 -0.25
C ILE A 5 8.13 -1.63 -0.04
N VAL A 6 6.93 -1.67 0.51
CA VAL A 6 6.08 -2.87 0.58
C VAL A 6 4.76 -2.57 -0.13
N VAL A 7 4.45 -3.37 -1.14
CA VAL A 7 3.22 -3.23 -1.94
C VAL A 7 2.26 -4.35 -1.60
N GLY A 8 1.07 -4.00 -1.15
CA GLY A 8 -0.05 -4.91 -0.97
C GLY A 8 -0.92 -4.88 -2.22
N LEU A 9 -1.00 -5.99 -2.93
CA LEU A 9 -1.85 -6.14 -4.11
C LEU A 9 -3.31 -6.47 -3.71
N GLY A 10 -4.27 -5.97 -4.48
CA GLY A 10 -5.71 -6.12 -4.24
C GLY A 10 -6.53 -5.24 -5.19
N ASN A 11 -7.87 -5.33 -5.07
CA ASN A 11 -8.81 -4.49 -5.82
C ASN A 11 -9.50 -3.45 -4.90
N PRO A 12 -9.77 -2.23 -5.40
CA PRO A 12 -10.53 -1.21 -4.69
C PRO A 12 -12.03 -1.51 -4.69
N GLY A 13 -12.71 -1.18 -3.58
CA GLY A 13 -14.16 -1.31 -3.42
C GLY A 13 -14.55 -2.32 -2.33
N GLN A 14 -15.65 -2.04 -1.62
CA GLN A 14 -16.07 -2.86 -0.48
C GLN A 14 -16.35 -4.32 -0.85
N GLN A 15 -16.86 -4.57 -2.06
CA GLN A 15 -17.11 -5.92 -2.58
C GLN A 15 -15.86 -6.81 -2.61
N TYR A 16 -14.65 -6.25 -2.69
CA TYR A 16 -13.41 -7.01 -2.72
C TYR A 16 -12.72 -7.11 -1.36
N ALA A 17 -13.15 -6.32 -0.37
CA ALA A 17 -12.44 -6.10 0.88
C ALA A 17 -12.15 -7.39 1.67
N GLN A 18 -13.01 -8.41 1.55
CA GLN A 18 -12.89 -9.70 2.25
C GLN A 18 -12.64 -10.88 1.29
N THR A 19 -12.10 -10.61 0.10
CA THR A 19 -11.72 -11.67 -0.85
C THR A 19 -10.27 -12.11 -0.64
N ARG A 20 -9.96 -13.37 -0.98
CA ARG A 20 -8.57 -13.88 -0.97
C ARG A 20 -7.63 -13.04 -1.84
N HIS A 21 -8.18 -12.40 -2.87
CA HIS A 21 -7.45 -11.52 -3.77
C HIS A 21 -6.96 -10.22 -3.11
N ASN A 22 -7.56 -9.83 -1.98
CA ASN A 22 -7.21 -8.64 -1.22
C ASN A 22 -6.36 -8.92 0.02
N ILE A 23 -5.82 -10.14 0.18
CA ILE A 23 -4.92 -10.47 1.31
C ILE A 23 -3.72 -9.51 1.37
N GLY A 24 -3.18 -9.10 0.22
CA GLY A 24 -2.07 -8.13 0.17
C GLY A 24 -2.43 -6.80 0.84
N TRP A 25 -3.64 -6.29 0.61
CA TRP A 25 -4.14 -5.08 1.30
C TRP A 25 -4.32 -5.31 2.79
N MET A 26 -4.87 -6.46 3.19
CA MET A 26 -5.03 -6.81 4.62
C MET A 26 -3.69 -6.86 5.35
N VAL A 27 -2.65 -7.42 4.70
CA VAL A 27 -1.29 -7.44 5.26
C VAL A 27 -0.74 -6.01 5.40
N VAL A 28 -0.91 -5.16 4.39
CA VAL A 28 -0.50 -3.75 4.47
C VAL A 28 -1.20 -3.01 5.60
N ASP A 29 -2.51 -3.21 5.77
CA ASP A 29 -3.26 -2.59 6.86
C ASP A 29 -2.74 -3.05 8.23
N ARG A 30 -2.49 -4.36 8.41
CA ARG A 30 -1.89 -4.88 9.65
C ARG A 30 -0.46 -4.37 9.90
N LEU A 31 0.32 -4.14 8.86
CA LEU A 31 1.65 -3.55 8.99
C LEU A 31 1.56 -2.07 9.40
N ALA A 32 0.62 -1.32 8.81
CA ALA A 32 0.37 0.07 9.18
C ALA A 32 -0.10 0.18 10.64
N ASP A 33 -0.98 -0.71 11.09
CA ASP A 33 -1.42 -0.79 12.49
C ASP A 33 -0.24 -1.01 13.44
N ARG A 34 0.61 -2.00 13.14
CA ARG A 34 1.81 -2.31 13.94
C ARG A 34 2.84 -1.18 13.96
N ALA A 35 2.87 -0.36 12.92
CA ALA A 35 3.75 0.81 12.83
C ALA A 35 3.13 2.08 13.47
N GLY A 36 1.89 2.02 13.96
CA GLY A 36 1.16 3.19 14.48
C GLY A 36 0.75 4.19 13.39
N TRP A 37 0.62 3.70 12.15
CA TRP A 37 0.31 4.50 10.96
C TRP A 37 -1.13 4.31 10.45
N ALA A 38 -1.93 3.51 11.15
CA ALA A 38 -3.34 3.29 10.86
C ALA A 38 -4.08 4.62 10.63
N GLY A 39 -4.90 4.67 9.58
CA GLY A 39 -5.70 5.86 9.22
C GLY A 39 -4.91 7.05 8.66
N ARG A 40 -3.58 6.96 8.52
CA ARG A 40 -2.73 8.07 8.02
C ARG A 40 -2.42 7.98 6.53
N ALA A 41 -2.98 6.99 5.82
CA ALA A 41 -2.75 6.80 4.40
C ALA A 41 -3.26 7.98 3.58
N ARG A 42 -2.50 8.36 2.57
CA ARG A 42 -2.86 9.42 1.60
C ARG A 42 -2.99 8.83 0.21
N ASN A 43 -4.04 9.23 -0.48
CA ASN A 43 -4.28 8.82 -1.86
C ASN A 43 -3.58 9.79 -2.82
N LYS A 44 -2.66 9.27 -3.63
CA LYS A 44 -1.99 10.02 -4.68
C LYS A 44 -1.49 9.04 -5.75
N ASP A 45 -1.40 9.49 -7.00
CA ASP A 45 -0.77 8.71 -8.09
C ASP A 45 -1.39 7.32 -8.30
N ALA A 46 -2.71 7.20 -8.09
CA ALA A 46 -3.46 5.94 -8.12
C ALA A 46 -3.00 4.91 -7.08
N ALA A 47 -2.50 5.35 -5.92
CA ALA A 47 -2.20 4.49 -4.77
C ALA A 47 -2.55 5.17 -3.45
N ALA A 48 -2.94 4.37 -2.46
CA ALA A 48 -2.97 4.77 -1.05
C ALA A 48 -1.61 4.44 -0.44
N THR A 49 -0.92 5.43 0.12
CA THR A 49 0.42 5.25 0.67
C THR A 49 0.52 5.80 2.09
N VAL A 50 1.30 5.13 2.92
CA VAL A 50 1.67 5.59 4.26
C VAL A 50 3.08 5.12 4.57
N GLY A 51 3.88 5.94 5.24
CA GLY A 51 5.26 5.57 5.50
C GLY A 51 5.95 6.49 6.50
N GLY A 52 7.11 6.03 6.95
CA GLY A 52 7.94 6.68 7.95
C GLY A 52 9.06 5.73 8.40
N ARG A 53 9.71 6.07 9.51
CA ARG A 53 10.75 5.22 10.09
C ARG A 53 10.11 4.12 10.95
N PHE A 54 10.37 2.86 10.60
CA PHE A 54 9.92 1.71 11.36
C PHE A 54 11.09 0.76 11.62
N LYS A 55 11.40 0.50 12.90
CA LYS A 55 12.55 -0.34 13.32
C LYS A 55 13.88 0.03 12.63
N GLY A 56 14.15 1.33 12.49
CA GLY A 56 15.36 1.83 11.86
C GLY A 56 15.34 1.89 10.32
N LEU A 57 14.29 1.40 9.67
CA LEU A 57 14.12 1.44 8.21
C LEU A 57 13.20 2.58 7.79
N ASP A 58 13.56 3.31 6.74
CA ASP A 58 12.64 4.21 6.05
C ASP A 58 11.75 3.38 5.10
N LEU A 59 10.50 3.19 5.51
CA LEU A 59 9.56 2.28 4.88
C LEU A 59 8.34 3.03 4.36
N VAL A 60 7.91 2.69 3.15
CA VAL A 60 6.60 3.09 2.61
C VAL A 60 5.76 1.84 2.33
N LEU A 61 4.54 1.85 2.84
CA LEU A 61 3.49 0.88 2.54
C LEU A 61 2.58 1.43 1.45
N VAL A 62 2.22 0.57 0.48
CA VAL A 62 1.49 0.97 -0.73
C VAL A 62 0.34 0.01 -0.99
N LYS A 63 -0.86 0.56 -1.21
CA LYS A 63 -2.00 -0.16 -1.81
C LYS A 63 -2.34 0.50 -3.15
N PRO A 64 -2.07 -0.12 -4.30
CA PRO A 64 -2.53 0.37 -5.60
C PRO A 64 -4.05 0.56 -5.59
N MET A 65 -4.55 1.70 -6.04
CA MET A 65 -5.99 2.01 -6.13
C MET A 65 -6.54 1.78 -7.54
N THR A 66 -5.83 1.02 -8.36
CA THR A 66 -6.27 0.47 -9.65
C THR A 66 -6.87 -0.92 -9.43
N PHE A 67 -7.51 -1.48 -10.45
CA PHE A 67 -7.73 -2.93 -10.45
C PHE A 67 -6.38 -3.68 -10.50
N MET A 68 -6.40 -4.93 -10.01
CA MET A 68 -5.23 -5.77 -9.83
C MET A 68 -4.40 -5.91 -11.10
N ASN A 69 -5.07 -6.15 -12.23
CA ASN A 69 -4.46 -6.29 -13.55
C ASN A 69 -3.69 -5.05 -13.99
N GLU A 70 -3.96 -3.88 -13.42
CA GLU A 70 -3.33 -2.60 -13.72
C GLU A 70 -2.41 -2.09 -12.60
N SER A 71 -2.20 -2.89 -11.55
CA SER A 71 -1.40 -2.51 -10.37
C SER A 71 0.02 -2.02 -10.72
N GLY A 72 0.61 -2.53 -11.80
CA GLY A 72 1.90 -2.08 -12.32
C GLY A 72 1.96 -0.59 -12.67
N ILE A 73 0.84 0.00 -13.13
CA ILE A 73 0.76 1.43 -13.45
C ILE A 73 0.96 2.27 -12.19
N ALA A 74 0.27 1.91 -11.10
CA ALA A 74 0.39 2.58 -9.82
C ALA A 74 1.79 2.37 -9.21
N VAL A 75 2.30 1.14 -9.21
CA VAL A 75 3.61 0.81 -8.64
C VAL A 75 4.73 1.57 -9.37
N ARG A 76 4.70 1.62 -10.71
CA ARG A 76 5.69 2.38 -11.49
C ARG A 76 5.72 3.86 -11.12
N LYS A 77 4.56 4.49 -10.93
CA LYS A 77 4.49 5.90 -10.51
C LYS A 77 5.08 6.15 -9.13
N ILE A 78 4.95 5.19 -8.21
CA ILE A 78 5.55 5.27 -6.87
C ILE A 78 7.07 5.10 -6.93
N LEU A 79 7.58 4.17 -7.76
CA LEU A 79 9.01 3.90 -7.88
C LEU A 79 9.78 4.96 -8.66
N ALA A 80 9.12 5.71 -9.55
CA ALA A 80 9.75 6.79 -10.33
C ALA A 80 9.98 8.09 -9.53
N ARG A 81 9.95 8.03 -8.19
CA ARG A 81 10.14 9.16 -7.27
C ARG A 81 11.47 9.04 -6.53
#